data_AF-A0A920FKP1-F1
#
_entry.id   AF-A0A920FKP1-F1
#
_cell.length_a   1.000
_cell.length_b   1.000
_cell.length_c   1.000
_cell.angle_alpha   90.00
_cell.angle_beta   90.00
_cell.angle_gamma   90.00
#
_symmetry.space_group_name_H-M   'P 1'
#
loop_
_entity.id
_entity.type
_entity.pdbx_description
1 polymer ?
#
loop_
_entity_poly.entity_id
_entity_poly.type
_entity_poly.pdbx_seq_one_letter_code
_entity_poly.pdbx_strand_id
1 'polypeptide(L)'
;MDLIINFEDPGNITNYYLVETYMVSEGLEIENGDTLFAEIDTNKAFMLLNDEVFQNGGSPWQDQGLFNDILFNGQSKSLEISLPNEDYFWNEAGYIWSYRNIGLRFYLHNISQDYYYYRRSLELYNQASDNPFAQPVQVYSNIENGFGIFAGAQVNYFDIEL
;
A
#
# COMPACT_ATOMS: atom_id res chain seq x y z
N MET A 1 8.67 -3.75 -11.15
CA MET A 1 9.34 -4.78 -10.33
C MET A 1 8.27 -5.67 -9.75
N ASP A 2 8.51 -6.98 -9.72
CA ASP A 2 7.57 -7.96 -9.18
C ASP A 2 8.14 -8.59 -7.91
N LEU A 3 7.30 -8.78 -6.90
CA LEU A 3 7.66 -9.35 -5.61
C LEU A 3 6.67 -10.45 -5.23
N ILE A 4 7.20 -11.48 -4.56
CA ILE A 4 6.41 -12.56 -3.98
C ILE A 4 6.62 -12.52 -2.47
N ILE A 5 5.56 -12.25 -1.73
CA ILE A 5 5.57 -12.24 -0.27
C ILE A 5 4.89 -13.49 0.24
N ASN A 6 5.57 -14.24 1.11
CA ASN A 6 5.03 -15.46 1.71
C ASN A 6 4.72 -15.22 3.18
N PHE A 7 3.52 -15.60 3.62
CA PHE A 7 3.12 -15.53 5.02
C PHE A 7 2.19 -16.69 5.39
N GLU A 8 2.07 -16.94 6.70
CA GLU A 8 1.21 -17.98 7.26
C GLU A 8 -0.05 -17.37 7.87
N ASP A 9 -1.21 -17.92 7.53
CA ASP A 9 -2.49 -17.55 8.13
C ASP A 9 -2.82 -18.43 9.36
N PRO A 10 -3.11 -17.84 10.53
CA PRO A 10 -3.60 -18.59 11.68
C PRO A 10 -5.00 -19.17 11.42
N GLY A 11 -5.12 -20.49 11.39
CA GLY A 11 -6.40 -21.16 11.13
C GLY A 11 -7.45 -21.06 12.25
N ASN A 12 -8.69 -21.44 11.93
CA ASN A 12 -9.87 -21.51 12.81
C ASN A 12 -10.51 -20.17 13.21
N ILE A 13 -9.97 -19.06 12.73
CA ILE A 13 -10.57 -17.73 12.82
C ILE A 13 -10.65 -17.12 11.42
N THR A 14 -11.45 -16.08 11.24
CA THR A 14 -11.44 -15.29 10.00
C THR A 14 -10.53 -14.10 10.20
N ASN A 15 -9.46 -14.04 9.42
CA ASN A 15 -8.49 -12.96 9.43
C ASN A 15 -8.77 -11.96 8.30
N TYR A 16 -8.49 -10.70 8.60
CA TYR A 16 -8.57 -9.61 7.64
C TYR A 16 -7.19 -8.99 7.50
N TYR A 17 -6.83 -8.67 6.27
CA TYR A 17 -5.50 -8.21 5.93
C TYR A 17 -5.53 -6.88 5.19
N LEU A 18 -4.51 -6.07 5.45
CA LEU A 18 -4.18 -4.85 4.73
C LEU A 18 -2.71 -4.91 4.33
N VAL A 19 -2.42 -4.61 3.07
CA VAL A 19 -1.06 -4.46 2.55
C VAL A 19 -0.82 -3.04 2.07
N GLU A 20 0.35 -2.51 2.37
CA GLU A 20 0.82 -1.18 1.93
C GLU A 20 2.30 -1.28 1.57
N THR A 21 2.77 -0.45 0.63
CA THR A 21 4.20 -0.35 0.31
C THR A 21 4.68 1.08 0.38
N TYR A 22 5.94 1.25 0.76
CA TYR A 22 6.62 2.53 0.77
C TYR A 22 7.96 2.37 0.05
N MET A 23 8.16 3.18 -0.98
CA MET A 23 9.43 3.24 -1.70
C MET A 23 10.37 4.17 -0.95
N VAL A 24 11.59 3.70 -0.73
CA VAL A 24 12.69 4.51 -0.22
C VAL A 24 13.51 4.94 -1.44
N SER A 25 13.62 6.24 -1.63
CA SER A 25 14.28 6.81 -2.81
C SER A 25 15.33 7.83 -2.39
N GLU A 26 16.39 7.91 -3.17
CA GLU A 26 17.45 8.90 -3.00
C GLU A 26 17.34 9.95 -4.11
N GLY A 27 17.24 11.21 -3.71
CA GLY A 27 17.32 12.37 -4.58
C GLY A 27 18.68 13.06 -4.45
N LEU A 28 19.29 13.42 -5.57
CA LEU A 28 20.61 14.06 -5.63
C LEU A 28 20.58 15.20 -6.65
N GLU A 29 21.12 16.35 -6.27
CA GLU A 29 21.42 17.48 -7.17
C GLU A 29 22.91 17.84 -7.04
N ILE A 30 23.62 17.87 -8.17
CA ILE A 30 25.03 18.28 -8.25
C ILE A 30 25.14 19.40 -9.27
N GLU A 31 25.93 20.43 -8.96
CA GLU A 31 26.31 21.50 -9.87
C GLU A 31 27.84 21.55 -9.99
N ASN A 32 28.37 21.41 -11.21
CA ASN A 32 29.80 21.48 -11.52
C ASN A 32 30.70 20.57 -10.67
N GLY A 33 30.15 19.46 -10.17
CA GLY A 33 30.84 18.49 -9.33
C GLY A 33 30.64 18.69 -7.81
N ASP A 34 29.98 19.78 -7.40
CA ASP A 34 29.61 20.02 -6.00
C ASP A 34 28.18 19.56 -5.75
N THR A 35 27.97 18.73 -4.72
CA THR A 35 26.63 18.32 -4.30
C THR A 35 25.89 19.50 -3.66
N LEU A 36 24.80 19.94 -4.29
CA LEU A 36 23.91 20.97 -3.75
C LEU A 36 22.83 20.38 -2.84
N PHE A 37 22.34 19.19 -3.19
CA PHE A 37 21.26 18.52 -2.49
C PHE A 37 21.45 17.00 -2.47
N ALA A 38 21.15 16.37 -1.34
CA ALA A 38 21.08 14.92 -1.18
C ALA A 38 20.03 14.59 -0.11
N GLU A 39 18.96 13.91 -0.48
CA GLU A 39 17.86 13.53 0.41
C GLU A 39 17.50 12.05 0.21
N ILE A 40 17.08 11.41 1.30
CA ILE A 40 16.44 10.11 1.27
C ILE A 40 15.00 10.30 1.71
N ASP A 41 14.07 9.98 0.82
CA ASP A 41 12.64 10.05 1.04
C ASP A 41 12.03 8.67 1.19
N THR A 42 10.92 8.60 1.93
CA THR A 42 10.10 7.39 2.02
C THR A 42 8.66 7.75 1.69
N ASN A 43 8.22 7.35 0.50
CA ASN A 43 6.92 7.72 -0.06
C ASN A 43 6.05 6.48 -0.26
N LYS A 44 4.74 6.61 0.00
CA LYS A 44 3.79 5.54 -0.25
C LYS A 44 3.80 5.18 -1.74
N ALA A 45 3.93 3.89 -2.06
CA ALA A 45 4.03 3.41 -3.42
C ALA A 45 2.70 2.78 -3.88
N PHE A 46 2.37 3.00 -5.15
CA PHE A 46 1.25 2.31 -5.79
C PHE A 46 1.68 0.91 -6.21
N MET A 47 0.73 -0.02 -6.13
CA MET A 47 0.92 -1.44 -6.38
C MET A 47 -0.12 -1.93 -7.37
N LEU A 48 0.27 -2.79 -8.28
CA LEU A 48 -0.66 -3.58 -9.06
C LEU A 48 -1.01 -4.84 -8.28
N LEU A 49 -2.29 -4.97 -7.93
CA LEU A 49 -2.83 -6.01 -7.05
C LEU A 49 -3.67 -7.01 -7.85
N ASN A 50 -3.03 -8.00 -8.47
CA ASN A 50 -3.70 -8.93 -9.39
C ASN A 50 -4.19 -10.24 -8.73
N ASP A 51 -3.87 -10.47 -7.46
CA ASP A 51 -4.26 -11.69 -6.75
C ASP A 51 -5.79 -11.75 -6.53
N GLU A 52 -6.37 -12.95 -6.63
CA GLU A 52 -7.80 -13.21 -6.47
C GLU A 52 -8.36 -12.87 -5.08
N VAL A 53 -7.49 -12.77 -4.06
CA VAL A 53 -7.91 -12.38 -2.70
C VAL A 53 -8.38 -10.93 -2.64
N PHE A 54 -7.89 -10.07 -3.55
CA PHE A 54 -8.27 -8.66 -3.59
C PHE A 54 -9.66 -8.48 -4.21
N GLN A 55 -10.53 -7.78 -3.49
CA GLN A 55 -11.85 -7.47 -4.01
C GLN A 55 -11.78 -6.50 -5.20
N ASN A 56 -12.72 -6.63 -6.14
CA ASN A 56 -12.76 -5.95 -7.45
C ASN A 56 -11.83 -6.52 -8.54
N GLY A 57 -11.29 -7.74 -8.35
CA GLY A 57 -10.60 -8.49 -9.42
C GLY A 57 -9.30 -7.84 -9.90
N GLY A 58 -8.62 -7.09 -9.02
CA GLY A 58 -7.45 -6.30 -9.36
C GLY A 58 -7.78 -5.11 -10.27
N SER A 59 -8.44 -4.09 -9.69
CA SER A 59 -8.52 -2.77 -10.33
C SER A 59 -7.15 -2.05 -10.23
N PRO A 60 -6.84 -1.08 -11.11
CA PRO A 60 -5.47 -0.66 -11.43
C PRO A 60 -4.71 -0.14 -10.20
N TRP A 61 -3.38 -0.01 -10.30
CA TRP A 61 -2.47 0.67 -9.35
C TRP A 61 -3.16 1.27 -8.11
N GLN A 62 -3.11 0.54 -7.00
CA GLN A 62 -3.68 0.93 -5.71
C GLN A 62 -2.57 1.24 -4.71
N ASP A 63 -2.80 2.20 -3.82
CA ASP A 63 -1.86 2.50 -2.74
C ASP A 63 -2.02 1.55 -1.53
N GLN A 64 -3.05 0.71 -1.53
CA GLN A 64 -3.31 -0.30 -0.49
C GLN A 64 -4.03 -1.52 -1.08
N GLY A 65 -3.91 -2.68 -0.42
CA GLY A 65 -4.69 -3.87 -0.73
C GLY A 65 -5.43 -4.40 0.49
N LEU A 66 -6.76 -4.53 0.40
CA LEU A 66 -7.61 -5.08 1.47
C LEU A 66 -8.17 -6.44 1.05
N PHE A 67 -8.03 -7.44 1.90
CA PHE A 67 -8.55 -8.78 1.65
C PHE A 67 -8.85 -9.53 2.95
N ASN A 68 -9.48 -10.70 2.83
CA ASN A 68 -9.71 -11.63 3.93
C ASN A 68 -9.16 -13.01 3.55
N ASP A 69 -9.13 -13.91 4.52
CA ASP A 69 -8.57 -15.25 4.40
C ASP A 69 -9.52 -16.30 3.81
N ILE A 70 -10.68 -15.93 3.27
CA ILE A 70 -11.72 -16.90 2.85
C ILE A 70 -11.18 -17.95 1.88
N LEU A 71 -10.22 -17.58 1.02
CA LEU A 71 -9.63 -18.46 0.01
C LEU A 71 -8.44 -19.29 0.53
N PHE A 72 -7.90 -19.00 1.72
CA PHE A 72 -6.66 -19.61 2.22
C PHE A 72 -6.61 -19.78 3.76
N ASN A 73 -7.76 -19.79 4.45
CA ASN A 73 -7.82 -19.87 5.91
C ASN A 73 -7.04 -21.08 6.47
N GLY A 74 -6.11 -20.80 7.37
CA GLY A 74 -5.21 -21.77 7.99
C GLY A 74 -4.10 -22.30 7.07
N GLN A 75 -3.88 -21.67 5.91
CA GLN A 75 -2.87 -22.07 4.93
C GLN A 75 -1.85 -20.94 4.70
N SER A 76 -0.66 -21.32 4.24
CA SER A 76 0.32 -20.33 3.77
C SER A 76 -0.17 -19.67 2.48
N LYS A 77 0.02 -18.36 2.37
CA LYS A 77 -0.30 -17.57 1.18
C LYS A 77 0.96 -16.96 0.59
N SER A 78 1.11 -17.13 -0.71
CA SER A 78 2.05 -16.36 -1.54
C SER A 78 1.27 -15.25 -2.22
N LEU A 79 1.68 -14.01 -1.99
CA LEU A 79 1.06 -12.82 -2.55
C LEU A 79 1.98 -12.21 -3.60
N GLU A 80 1.50 -12.12 -4.83
CA GLU A 80 2.23 -11.49 -5.93
C GLU A 80 1.84 -10.02 -6.05
N ILE A 81 2.85 -9.15 -6.06
CA ILE A 81 2.65 -7.70 -6.12
C ILE A 81 3.63 -7.12 -7.14
N SER A 82 3.12 -6.27 -8.03
CA SER A 82 3.98 -5.50 -8.94
C SER A 82 4.00 -4.02 -8.54
N LEU A 83 5.16 -3.40 -8.65
CA LEU A 83 5.45 -2.01 -8.26
C LEU A 83 6.14 -1.28 -9.41
N PRO A 84 5.92 0.04 -9.57
CA PRO A 84 6.81 0.81 -10.44
C PRO A 84 8.21 0.81 -9.81
N ASN A 85 9.23 0.61 -10.64
CA ASN A 85 10.60 0.81 -10.22
C ASN A 85 11.32 1.53 -11.36
N GLU A 86 11.25 2.85 -11.32
CA GLU A 86 11.85 3.73 -12.30
C GLU A 86 12.81 4.68 -11.59
N ASP A 87 14.01 4.78 -12.14
CA ASP A 87 15.00 5.78 -11.77
C ASP A 87 14.94 6.91 -12.79
N TYR A 88 15.09 8.14 -12.33
CA TYR A 88 15.17 9.33 -13.16
C TYR A 88 16.57 9.91 -13.05
N PHE A 89 17.20 10.15 -14.20
CA PHE A 89 18.49 10.80 -14.27
C PHE A 89 18.48 11.85 -15.38
N TRP A 90 18.93 13.05 -15.04
CA TRP A 90 19.01 14.16 -15.97
C TRP A 90 20.31 14.94 -15.79
N ASN A 91 20.91 15.38 -16.89
CA ASN A 91 22.16 16.13 -16.90
C ASN A 91 22.06 17.25 -17.95
N GLU A 92 22.19 18.49 -17.51
CA GLU A 92 22.21 19.65 -18.40
C GLU A 92 23.03 20.80 -17.81
N ALA A 93 23.80 21.50 -18.66
CA ALA A 93 24.46 22.76 -18.33
C ALA A 93 25.30 22.76 -17.03
N GLY A 94 25.94 21.64 -16.70
CA GLY A 94 26.76 21.49 -15.49
C GLY A 94 25.98 21.00 -14.26
N TYR A 95 24.67 20.84 -14.37
CA TYR A 95 23.83 20.27 -13.33
C TYR A 95 23.53 18.78 -13.61
N ILE A 96 23.40 18.01 -12.53
CA ILE A 96 22.96 16.62 -12.52
C ILE A 96 21.83 16.51 -11.49
N TRP A 97 20.69 15.95 -11.93
CA TRP A 97 19.61 15.51 -11.06
C TRP A 97 19.47 14.00 -11.17
N SER A 98 19.42 13.34 -10.02
CA SER A 98 19.19 11.90 -9.94
C SER A 98 18.12 11.64 -8.90
N TYR A 99 17.15 10.81 -9.25
CA TYR A 99 16.17 10.23 -8.33
C TYR A 99 16.18 8.73 -8.57
N ARG A 100 16.55 7.95 -7.56
CA ARG A 100 16.59 6.49 -7.70
C ARG A 100 15.91 5.81 -6.53
N ASN A 101 15.28 4.67 -6.78
CA ASN A 101 14.74 3.86 -5.70
C ASN A 101 15.86 3.01 -5.11
N ILE A 102 16.10 3.13 -3.82
CA ILE A 102 17.18 2.44 -3.09
C ILE A 102 16.67 1.37 -2.14
N GLY A 103 15.36 1.34 -1.90
CA GLY A 103 14.75 0.35 -1.04
C GLY A 103 13.23 0.36 -1.11
N LEU A 104 12.63 -0.66 -0.52
CA LEU A 104 11.20 -0.81 -0.40
C LEU A 104 10.87 -1.35 0.99
N ARG A 105 9.88 -0.76 1.64
CA ARG A 105 9.25 -1.31 2.84
C ARG A 105 7.87 -1.85 2.49
N PHE A 106 7.70 -3.15 2.61
CA PHE A 106 6.41 -3.83 2.48
C PHE A 106 5.78 -4.02 3.85
N TYR A 107 4.54 -3.59 4.02
CA TYR A 107 3.76 -3.78 5.23
C TYR A 107 2.66 -4.83 5.02
N LEU A 108 2.57 -5.78 5.95
CA LEU A 108 1.47 -6.73 6.08
C LEU A 108 0.81 -6.53 7.45
N HIS A 109 -0.44 -6.11 7.43
CA HIS A 109 -1.24 -5.88 8.62
C HIS A 109 -2.26 -7.00 8.75
N ASN A 110 -2.33 -7.65 9.91
CA ASN A 110 -3.52 -8.39 10.33
C ASN A 110 -4.41 -7.40 11.10
N ILE A 111 -5.57 -7.08 10.56
CA ILE A 111 -6.47 -6.04 11.06
C ILE A 111 -7.75 -6.64 11.61
N SER A 112 -8.33 -5.98 12.61
CA SER A 112 -9.67 -6.33 13.09
C SER A 112 -10.73 -6.16 11.99
N GLN A 113 -11.81 -6.94 12.08
CA GLN A 113 -12.94 -6.87 11.16
C GLN A 113 -13.52 -5.45 11.03
N ASP A 114 -13.65 -4.74 12.14
CA ASP A 114 -14.16 -3.36 12.17
C ASP A 114 -13.25 -2.41 11.39
N TYR A 115 -11.93 -2.60 11.44
CA TYR A 115 -10.99 -1.82 10.64
C TYR A 115 -11.16 -2.11 9.15
N TYR A 116 -11.32 -3.38 8.79
CA TYR A 116 -11.54 -3.80 7.41
C TYR A 116 -12.82 -3.17 6.83
N TYR A 117 -13.93 -3.20 7.57
CA TYR A 117 -15.18 -2.56 7.15
C TYR A 117 -15.09 -1.04 7.06
N TYR A 118 -14.37 -0.41 7.99
CA TYR A 118 -14.08 1.02 7.90
C TYR A 118 -13.31 1.38 6.63
N ARG A 119 -12.16 0.75 6.39
CA ARG A 119 -11.32 1.07 5.22
C ARG A 119 -12.07 0.83 3.91
N ARG A 120 -12.82 -0.27 3.83
CA ARG A 120 -13.64 -0.59 2.66
C ARG A 120 -14.75 0.43 2.41
N SER A 121 -15.50 0.78 3.45
CA SER A 121 -16.59 1.78 3.31
C SER A 121 -16.06 3.18 3.02
N LEU A 122 -14.88 3.54 3.55
CA LEU A 122 -14.18 4.78 3.24
C LEU A 122 -13.71 4.82 1.78
N GLU A 123 -13.17 3.72 1.27
CA GLU A 123 -12.78 3.59 -0.14
C GLU A 123 -13.98 3.78 -1.07
N LEU A 124 -15.09 3.10 -0.78
CA LEU A 124 -16.35 3.26 -1.52
C LEU A 124 -16.91 4.69 -1.44
N TYR A 125 -16.81 5.33 -0.28
CA TYR A 125 -17.19 6.73 -0.11
C TYR A 125 -16.35 7.66 -0.98
N ASN A 126 -15.03 7.51 -0.97
CA ASN A 126 -14.13 8.32 -1.80
C ASN A 126 -14.41 8.12 -3.30
N GLN A 127 -14.66 6.87 -3.74
CA GLN A 127 -15.03 6.55 -5.11
C GLN A 127 -16.38 7.16 -5.53
N ALA A 128 -17.32 7.31 -4.59
CA ALA A 128 -18.63 7.90 -4.83
C ALA A 128 -18.64 9.45 -4.74
N SER A 129 -17.71 10.05 -3.99
CA SER A 129 -17.73 11.48 -3.61
C SER A 129 -17.78 12.43 -4.80
N ASP A 130 -17.10 12.11 -5.90
CA ASP A 130 -17.03 12.96 -7.09
C ASP A 130 -18.09 12.61 -8.15
N ASN A 131 -18.98 11.67 -7.85
CA ASN A 131 -20.02 11.23 -8.76
C ASN A 131 -21.40 11.75 -8.32
N PRO A 132 -21.97 12.77 -8.98
CA PRO A 132 -23.25 13.36 -8.59
C PRO A 132 -24.46 12.43 -8.78
N PHE A 133 -24.26 11.26 -9.40
CA PHE A 133 -25.28 10.23 -9.59
C PHE A 133 -25.05 9.00 -8.69
N ALA A 134 -23.95 8.96 -7.93
CA ALA A 134 -23.71 7.86 -6.99
C ALA A 134 -24.65 7.94 -5.80
N GLN A 135 -25.03 6.78 -5.27
CA GLN A 135 -25.74 6.72 -4.01
C GLN A 135 -24.80 7.13 -2.86
N PRO A 136 -25.27 7.88 -1.85
CA PRO A 136 -24.47 8.18 -0.68
C PRO A 136 -23.97 6.90 -0.01
N VAL A 137 -22.65 6.78 0.15
CA VAL A 137 -22.01 5.69 0.88
C VAL A 137 -21.80 6.14 2.31
N GLN A 138 -22.37 5.41 3.27
CA GLN A 138 -22.09 5.65 4.68
C GLN A 138 -20.76 4.99 5.05
N VAL A 139 -19.81 5.79 5.55
CA VAL A 139 -18.58 5.26 6.16
C VAL A 139 -18.95 4.54 7.45
N TYR A 140 -18.45 3.32 7.60
CA TYR A 140 -18.70 2.46 8.74
C TYR A 140 -18.20 3.12 10.04
N SER A 141 -18.94 2.93 11.14
CA SER A 141 -18.61 3.44 12.48
C SER A 141 -19.03 2.39 13.50
N ASN A 142 -18.20 2.13 14.50
CA ASN A 142 -18.54 1.28 15.65
C ASN A 142 -18.61 2.07 16.97
N ILE A 143 -18.60 3.40 16.90
CA ILE A 143 -18.76 4.28 18.06
C ILE A 143 -20.24 4.60 18.25
N GLU A 144 -20.78 4.23 19.41
CA GLU A 144 -22.15 4.56 19.80
C GLU A 144 -22.30 6.07 20.05
N ASN A 145 -23.36 6.68 19.52
CA ASN A 145 -23.66 8.11 19.63
C ASN A 145 -22.53 9.03 19.10
N GLY A 146 -21.75 8.57 18.12
CA GLY A 146 -20.66 9.36 17.53
C GLY A 146 -20.21 8.84 16.16
N PHE A 147 -19.14 9.43 15.66
CA PHE A 147 -18.48 9.03 14.42
C PHE A 147 -17.06 8.56 14.72
N GLY A 148 -16.63 7.54 13.98
CA GLY A 148 -15.26 7.04 14.03
C GLY A 148 -15.23 5.54 14.27
N ILE A 149 -14.03 5.02 14.49
CA ILE A 149 -13.84 3.61 14.76
C ILE A 149 -12.86 3.40 15.91
N PHE A 150 -13.10 2.34 16.67
CA PHE A 150 -12.12 1.71 17.53
C PHE A 150 -11.74 0.35 16.92
N ALA A 151 -10.45 0.12 16.69
CA ALA A 151 -9.99 -1.04 15.96
C ALA A 151 -8.57 -1.45 16.36
N GLY A 152 -8.21 -2.71 16.10
CA GLY A 152 -6.87 -3.25 16.31
C GLY A 152 -6.17 -3.63 15.01
N ALA A 153 -4.84 -3.60 15.03
CA ALA A 153 -3.99 -4.14 13.98
C ALA A 153 -2.70 -4.70 14.58
N GLN A 154 -2.26 -5.86 14.10
CA GLN A 154 -0.88 -6.31 14.19
C GLN A 154 -0.19 -5.90 12.89
N VAL A 155 0.96 -5.23 12.99
CA VAL A 155 1.69 -4.72 11.84
C VAL A 155 3.05 -5.41 11.77
N ASN A 156 3.31 -6.06 10.64
CA ASN A 156 4.62 -6.59 10.30
C ASN A 156 5.13 -5.85 9.05
N TYR A 157 6.45 -5.70 8.94
CA TYR A 157 7.05 -5.11 7.75
C TYR A 157 8.35 -5.82 7.37
N PHE A 158 8.68 -5.71 6.08
CA PHE A 158 9.90 -6.27 5.50
C PHE A 158 10.58 -5.17 4.70
N ASP A 159 11.87 -4.97 4.98
CA ASP A 159 12.72 -4.05 4.23
C ASP A 159 13.47 -4.82 3.15
N ILE A 160 13.44 -4.29 1.93
CA ILE A 160 14.08 -4.86 0.75
C ILE A 160 14.99 -3.76 0.19
N GLU A 161 16.29 -4.04 0.08
CA GLU A 161 17.23 -3.16 -0.62
C GLU A 161 17.13 -3.39 -2.13
N LEU A 162 17.21 -2.31 -2.91
CA LEU A 162 17.08 -2.32 -4.38
C LEU A 162 18.42 -2.06 -5.09
#